data_AF-A0A382D7Z6-F1
#
_entry.id   AF-A0A382D7Z6-F1
#
_cell.length_a   1.000
_cell.length_b   1.000
_cell.length_c   1.000
_cell.angle_alpha   90.00
_cell.angle_beta   90.00
_cell.angle_gamma   90.00
#
_symmetry.space_group_name_H-M   'P 1'
#
loop_
_entity.id
_entity.type
_entity.pdbx_description
1 polymer ?
#
loop_
_entity_poly.entity_id
_entity_poly.type
_entity_poly.pdbx_seq_one_letter_code
_entity_poly.pdbx_strand_id
1 'polypeptide(L)' 'YSFGTDGYGRSDGRKKLRKFFEVDKEHIVTYALSVLAKEQLISSKYAERAMKKYNIDKDKPIPTVL' A
#
# COMPACT_ATOMS: atom_id res chain seq x y z
N TYR A 1 -9.32 9.14 -3.66
CA TYR A 1 -8.21 8.54 -2.90
C TYR A 1 -6.93 8.79 -3.66
N SER A 2 -5.84 9.16 -2.99
CA SER A 2 -4.58 9.56 -3.63
C SER A 2 -3.39 8.88 -2.94
N PHE A 3 -2.39 8.48 -3.71
CA PHE A 3 -1.10 7.99 -3.21
C PHE A 3 -0.08 9.12 -3.28
N GLY A 4 0.73 9.25 -2.24
CA GLY A 4 1.74 10.28 -2.11
C GLY A 4 3.03 9.69 -1.57
N THR A 5 4.11 10.45 -1.72
CA THR A 5 5.40 10.15 -1.11
C THR A 5 5.63 11.10 0.07
N ASP A 6 4.64 11.20 0.96
CA ASP A 6 4.70 12.04 2.14
C ASP A 6 5.78 11.52 3.10
N GLY A 7 6.55 12.44 3.70
CA GLY A 7 7.68 12.11 4.58
C GLY A 7 9.04 12.46 3.99
N TYR A 8 10.10 12.28 4.78
CA TYR A 8 11.45 12.59 4.33
C TYR A 8 11.99 11.54 3.35
N GLY A 9 12.78 12.02 2.39
CA GLY A 9 13.50 11.17 1.46
C GLY A 9 14.60 10.37 2.15
N ARG A 10 15.00 9.26 1.51
CA ARG A 10 16.19 8.49 1.91
C ARG A 10 16.93 7.96 0.68
N SER A 11 18.21 7.64 0.85
CA SER A 11 19.04 7.07 -0.20
C SER A 11 18.74 5.58 -0.37
N ASP A 12 18.12 5.20 -1.49
CA ASP A 12 17.94 3.80 -1.87
C ASP A 12 17.58 3.69 -3.37
N GLY A 13 17.49 2.46 -3.89
CA GLY A 13 17.02 2.21 -5.26
C GLY A 13 15.53 2.52 -5.45
N ARG A 14 15.13 2.96 -6.66
CA ARG A 14 13.75 3.35 -6.99
C ARG A 14 12.68 2.34 -6.56
N LYS A 15 12.96 1.03 -6.76
CA LYS A 15 12.02 -0.04 -6.37
C LYS A 15 11.76 -0.05 -4.87
N LYS A 16 12.81 0.08 -4.06
CA LYS A 16 12.71 0.10 -2.60
C LYS A 16 12.10 1.41 -2.10
N LEU A 17 12.39 2.55 -2.74
CA LEU A 17 11.75 3.83 -2.40
C LEU A 17 10.25 3.81 -2.67
N ARG A 18 9.80 3.26 -3.81
CA ARG A 18 8.36 3.13 -4.09
C ARG A 18 7.66 2.23 -3.08
N LYS A 19 8.32 1.13 -2.66
CA LYS A 19 7.79 0.27 -1.59
C LYS A 19 7.77 0.98 -0.23
N PHE A 20 8.81 1.76 0.08
CA PHE A 20 8.90 2.52 1.32
C PHE A 20 7.75 3.53 1.45
N PHE A 21 7.52 4.32 0.39
CA PHE A 21 6.44 5.29 0.29
C PHE A 21 5.08 4.68 -0.08
N GLU A 22 4.98 3.35 -0.23
CA GLU A 22 3.70 2.65 -0.47
C GLU A 22 3.02 3.06 -1.79
N VAL A 23 3.82 3.41 -2.80
CA VAL A 23 3.39 3.85 -4.14
C VAL A 23 3.76 2.85 -5.25
N ASP A 24 4.13 1.62 -4.89
CA ASP A 24 4.34 0.56 -5.87
C ASP A 24 3.02 -0.11 -6.31
N LYS A 25 3.09 -0.92 -7.36
CA LYS A 25 1.90 -1.56 -7.96
C LYS A 25 1.19 -2.48 -6.96
N GLU A 26 1.93 -3.10 -6.05
CA GLU A 26 1.42 -4.00 -5.03
C GLU A 26 0.52 -3.26 -4.03
N HIS A 27 0.94 -2.08 -3.54
CA HIS A 27 0.12 -1.23 -2.68
C HIS A 27 -1.10 -0.68 -3.43
N ILE A 28 -0.91 -0.22 -4.68
CA ILE A 28 -2.00 0.32 -5.51
C ILE A 28 -3.11 -0.72 -5.71
N VAL A 29 -2.76 -1.94 -6.12
CA VAL A 29 -3.73 -3.02 -6.33
C VAL A 29 -4.46 -3.38 -5.04
N THR A 30 -3.72 -3.52 -3.95
CA THR A 30 -4.28 -3.93 -2.66
C THR A 30 -5.26 -2.89 -2.13
N TYR A 31 -4.92 -1.61 -2.25
CA TYR A 31 -5.79 -0.52 -1.85
C TYR A 31 -7.01 -0.38 -2.76
N ALA A 32 -6.86 -0.55 -4.08
CA ALA A 32 -8.01 -0.55 -4.98
C ALA A 32 -9.02 -1.65 -4.58
N LEU A 33 -8.53 -2.86 -4.26
CA LEU A 33 -9.37 -3.94 -3.77
C LEU A 33 -10.01 -3.62 -2.40
N SER A 34 -9.29 -2.93 -1.51
CA SER A 34 -9.85 -2.56 -0.20
C SER A 34 -10.95 -1.51 -0.32
N VAL A 35 -10.80 -0.54 -1.23
CA VAL A 35 -11.83 0.45 -1.56
C VAL A 35 -13.08 -0.23 -2.13
N LEU A 36 -12.92 -1.10 -3.14
CA LEU A 36 -14.04 -1.84 -3.72
C LEU A 36 -14.76 -2.72 -2.69
N ALA A 37 -14.01 -3.32 -1.76
CA ALA A 37 -14.59 -4.10 -0.69
C ALA A 37 -15.34 -3.23 0.33
N LYS A 38 -14.83 -2.04 0.66
CA LYS A 38 -15.49 -1.06 1.53
C LYS A 38 -16.80 -0.56 0.92
N GLU A 39 -16.84 -0.42 -0.39
CA GLU A 39 -18.04 -0.07 -1.18
C GLU A 39 -18.97 -1.28 -1.42
N GLN A 40 -18.65 -2.45 -0.84
CA GLN A 40 -19.43 -3.69 -0.95
C GLN A 40 -19.57 -4.23 -2.40
N LEU A 41 -18.76 -3.74 -3.34
CA LEU A 41 -18.75 -4.18 -4.73
C LEU A 41 -18.07 -5.55 -4.91
N ILE A 42 -17.15 -5.90 -4.00
CA ILE A 42 -16.48 -7.19 -3.95
C ILE A 42 -16.33 -7.68 -2.50
N SER A 43 -16.05 -8.97 -2.31
CA SER A 43 -15.73 -9.52 -0.98
C SER A 43 -14.37 -9.04 -0.47
N SER A 44 -14.29 -8.68 0.82
CA SER A 44 -13.05 -8.28 1.51
C SER A 44 -11.92 -9.31 1.41
N LYS A 45 -12.26 -10.59 1.20
CA LYS A 45 -11.29 -11.68 1.01
C LYS A 45 -10.27 -11.42 -0.08
N TYR A 46 -10.63 -10.64 -1.11
CA TYR A 46 -9.70 -10.31 -2.20
C TYR A 46 -8.63 -9.31 -1.75
N ALA A 47 -9.01 -8.29 -0.98
CA ALA A 47 -8.07 -7.36 -0.37
C ALA A 47 -7.16 -8.07 0.65
N GLU A 48 -7.71 -8.93 1.50
CA GLU A 48 -6.94 -9.75 2.45
C GLU A 48 -5.95 -10.69 1.77
N ARG A 49 -6.37 -11.34 0.68
CA ARG A 49 -5.48 -12.19 -0.12
C ARG A 49 -4.37 -11.37 -0.77
N ALA A 50 -4.66 -10.17 -1.27
CA ALA A 50 -3.65 -9.28 -1.85
C ALA A 50 -2.63 -8.81 -0.81
N MET A 51 -3.09 -8.36 0.37
CA MET A 51 -2.21 -7.99 1.49
C MET A 51 -1.23 -9.13 1.84
N LYS A 52 -1.75 -10.35 2.01
CA LYS A 52 -0.92 -11.55 2.28
C LYS A 52 0.04 -11.88 1.14
N LYS A 53 -0.45 -11.86 -0.10
CA LYS A 53 0.36 -12.18 -1.30
C LYS A 53 1.53 -11.21 -1.49
N TYR A 54 1.31 -9.94 -1.23
CA TYR A 54 2.31 -8.89 -1.45
C TYR A 54 3.10 -8.51 -0.21
N ASN A 55 2.82 -9.17 0.92
CA ASN A 55 3.45 -8.92 2.22
C ASN A 55 3.36 -7.44 2.61
N ILE A 56 2.15 -6.90 2.53
CA ILE A 56 1.83 -5.54 2.96
C ILE A 56 1.44 -5.60 4.44
N ASP A 57 2.19 -4.85 5.24
CA ASP A 57 1.97 -4.71 6.66
C ASP A 57 1.03 -3.53 6.92
N LYS A 58 -0.09 -3.80 7.59
CA LYS A 58 -1.10 -2.79 7.92
C LYS A 58 -0.67 -1.92 9.10
N ASP A 59 0.20 -2.44 9.95
CA ASP A 59 0.66 -1.78 11.18
C ASP A 59 2.01 -1.08 10.99
N LYS A 60 2.53 -1.09 9.76
CA LYS A 60 3.74 -0.37 9.38
C LYS A 60 3.57 1.13 9.65
N PRO A 61 4.53 1.79 10.33
CA PRO A 61 4.50 3.23 10.51
C PRO A 61 4.52 3.96 9.16
N ILE A 62 3.72 5.01 9.07
CA ILE A 62 3.68 5.87 7.89
C ILE A 62 5.03 6.58 7.69
N PRO A 63 5.48 6.86 6.46
CA PRO A 63 6.81 7.42 6.24
C PRO A 63 7.04 8.82 6.83
N THR A 64 6.00 9.52 7.28
CA THR A 64 6.11 10.82 7.95
C THR A 64 6.55 10.74 9.42
N VAL A 65 6.45 9.57 10.04
CA VAL A 65 6.90 9.32 11.43
C VAL A 65 8.24 8.56 11.50
N LEU A 66 8.85 8.28 10.35
CA LEU A 66 10.13 7.58 10.20
C LEU A 66 11.23 8.55 9.77
#